data_AF-A0A8S3FDE2-F1
#
_entry.id   AF-A0A8S3FDE2-F1
#
_cell.length_a   1.000
_cell.length_b   1.000
_cell.length_c   1.000
_cell.angle_alpha   90.00
_cell.angle_beta   90.00
_cell.angle_gamma   90.00
#
_symmetry.space_group_name_H-M   'P 1'
#
loop_
_entity.id
_entity.type
_entity.pdbx_description
1 polymer ?
#
loop_
_entity_poly.entity_id
_entity_poly.type
_entity_poly.pdbx_seq_one_letter_code
_entity_poly.pdbx_strand_id
1 'polypeptide(L)'
;KDTTLTILPNQHSNGILDFDSVSDSDIGQYVCRSQNQVDVTEEIVTIEFTGSPPSIIILPKVTNGYLPIPYHAVQSIECLNQDHHTPVDITWRRADTNELDLTKSAALFPPNMPLEFQHSGKYICIATNEYGSTSETITIDVQQIPEEISIHIEPSNIFSIDSDIRFNCMFPQAKA
;
A
#
# COMPACT_ATOMS: atom_id res chain seq x y z
N LYS A 1 -9.21 30.93 -9.16
CA LYS A 1 -7.97 31.23 -9.91
C LYS A 1 -8.35 31.09 -11.37
N ASP A 2 -8.57 32.21 -12.06
CA ASP A 2 -8.94 32.19 -13.48
C ASP A 2 -7.66 31.98 -14.29
N THR A 3 -7.37 30.72 -14.62
CA THR A 3 -6.18 30.35 -15.38
C THR A 3 -6.54 30.32 -16.86
N THR A 4 -6.74 31.48 -17.47
CA THR A 4 -6.91 31.58 -18.93
C THR A 4 -5.54 31.49 -19.59
N LEU A 5 -5.17 30.33 -20.12
CA LEU A 5 -3.97 30.18 -20.95
C LEU A 5 -4.34 30.52 -22.40
N THR A 6 -3.78 31.61 -22.92
CA THR A 6 -3.96 32.03 -24.32
C THR A 6 -2.88 31.40 -25.19
N ILE A 7 -3.26 30.45 -26.06
CA ILE A 7 -2.35 29.91 -27.08
C ILE A 7 -2.33 30.92 -28.24
N LEU A 8 -1.23 31.67 -28.35
CA LEU A 8 -1.02 32.63 -29.43
C LEU A 8 -0.43 31.94 -30.68
N PRO A 9 -0.82 32.35 -31.90
CA PRO A 9 -0.18 31.86 -33.11
C PRO A 9 1.33 32.20 -33.07
N ASN A 10 2.18 31.18 -33.27
CA ASN A 10 3.65 31.21 -33.24
C ASN A 10 4.37 31.10 -31.87
N GLN A 11 3.68 30.76 -30.77
CA GLN A 11 4.35 30.45 -29.47
C GLN A 11 4.45 28.95 -29.17
N HIS A 12 3.67 28.12 -29.89
CA HIS A 12 3.74 26.67 -29.90
C HIS A 12 3.89 26.19 -31.34
N SER A 13 4.61 25.09 -31.58
CA SER A 13 4.87 24.54 -32.91
C SER A 13 3.56 24.28 -33.67
N ASN A 14 3.21 25.17 -34.60
CA ASN A 14 2.02 25.08 -35.46
C ASN A 14 0.66 25.01 -34.74
N GLY A 15 0.51 25.63 -33.56
CA GLY A 15 -0.80 25.69 -32.87
C GLY A 15 -1.17 24.40 -32.12
N ILE A 16 -0.20 23.53 -31.84
CA ILE A 16 -0.38 22.30 -31.07
C ILE A 16 0.02 22.57 -29.60
N LEU A 17 -0.86 22.20 -28.66
CA LEU A 17 -0.56 22.15 -27.23
C LEU A 17 -0.39 20.68 -26.80
N ASP A 18 0.85 20.29 -26.52
CA ASP A 18 1.19 18.95 -26.07
C ASP A 18 1.39 18.91 -24.55
N PHE A 19 0.93 17.83 -23.93
CA PHE A 19 1.19 17.50 -22.54
C PHE A 19 1.98 16.20 -22.48
N ASP A 20 3.17 16.22 -21.89
CA ASP A 20 3.99 15.01 -21.78
C ASP A 20 3.51 14.09 -20.64
N SER A 21 2.86 14.63 -19.61
CA SER A 21 2.33 13.88 -18.46
C SER A 21 1.24 14.69 -17.75
N VAL A 22 0.00 14.52 -18.21
CA VAL A 22 -1.18 15.20 -17.66
C VAL A 22 -1.36 14.84 -16.18
N SER A 23 -1.68 15.84 -15.37
CA SER A 23 -1.90 15.76 -13.93
C SER A 23 -3.13 16.58 -13.51
N ASP A 24 -3.52 16.51 -12.24
CA ASP A 24 -4.66 17.26 -11.71
C ASP A 24 -4.54 18.78 -11.91
N SER A 25 -3.32 19.31 -12.06
CA SER A 25 -3.13 20.75 -12.34
C SER A 25 -3.47 21.17 -13.77
N ASP A 26 -3.57 20.22 -14.68
CA ASP A 26 -3.88 20.47 -16.09
C ASP A 26 -5.39 20.48 -16.37
N ILE A 27 -6.20 20.13 -15.37
CA ILE A 27 -7.66 20.23 -15.43
C ILE A 27 -8.06 21.71 -15.54
N GLY A 28 -8.90 22.01 -16.52
CA GLY A 28 -9.37 23.37 -16.72
C GLY A 28 -9.84 23.65 -18.13
N GLN A 29 -10.20 24.90 -18.37
CA GLN A 29 -10.62 25.38 -19.68
C GLN A 29 -9.45 26.04 -20.39
N TYR A 30 -9.24 25.62 -21.63
CA TYR A 30 -8.21 26.11 -22.54
C TYR A 30 -8.89 26.82 -23.70
N VAL A 31 -8.34 27.98 -24.07
CA VAL A 31 -8.91 28.80 -25.15
C VAL A 31 -7.95 28.82 -26.32
N CYS A 32 -8.39 28.26 -27.44
CA CYS A 32 -7.70 28.42 -28.71
C CYS A 32 -8.19 29.72 -29.36
N ARG A 33 -7.28 30.68 -29.53
CA ARG A 33 -7.60 32.00 -30.08
C ARG A 33 -6.84 32.23 -31.38
N SER A 34 -7.58 32.44 -32.47
CA SER A 34 -7.03 32.91 -33.73
C SER A 34 -7.34 34.39 -33.90
N GLN A 35 -6.36 35.16 -34.36
CA GLN A 35 -6.51 36.60 -34.55
C GLN A 35 -5.79 37.06 -35.82
N ASN A 36 -6.51 37.80 -36.66
CA ASN A 36 -5.96 38.58 -37.75
C ASN A 36 -6.05 40.08 -37.41
N GLN A 37 -5.59 40.96 -38.31
CA GLN A 37 -5.60 42.41 -38.08
C GLN A 37 -7.00 43.02 -37.88
N VAL A 38 -8.06 42.29 -38.23
CA VAL A 38 -9.44 42.77 -38.26
C VAL A 38 -10.38 41.96 -37.36
N ASP A 39 -10.06 40.68 -37.09
CA ASP A 39 -11.00 39.75 -36.48
C ASP A 39 -10.32 38.79 -35.50
N VAL A 40 -11.08 38.32 -34.52
CA VAL A 40 -10.67 37.38 -33.47
C VAL A 40 -11.73 36.29 -33.36
N THR A 41 -11.30 35.04 -33.43
CA THR A 41 -12.16 33.87 -33.18
C THR A 41 -11.57 33.03 -32.05
N GLU A 42 -12.43 32.57 -31.14
CA GLU A 42 -12.03 31.77 -29.97
C GLU A 42 -12.87 30.49 -29.91
N GLU A 43 -12.22 29.37 -29.59
CA GLU A 43 -12.85 28.07 -29.33
C GLU A 43 -12.36 27.57 -27.96
N ILE A 44 -13.26 26.97 -27.18
CA ILE A 44 -12.96 26.52 -25.81
C ILE A 44 -12.90 24.99 -25.77
N VAL A 45 -11.85 24.46 -25.16
CA VAL A 45 -11.71 23.04 -24.83
C VAL A 45 -11.59 22.90 -23.33
N THR A 46 -12.37 22.00 -22.73
CA THR A 46 -12.25 21.66 -21.31
C THR A 46 -11.49 20.35 -21.17
N ILE A 47 -10.41 20.37 -20.38
CA ILE A 47 -9.75 19.16 -19.90
C ILE A 47 -10.39 18.79 -18.56
N GLU A 48 -10.96 17.59 -18.48
CA GLU A 48 -11.64 17.07 -17.29
C GLU A 48 -10.89 15.87 -16.70
N PHE A 49 -11.03 15.68 -15.39
CA PHE A 49 -10.53 14.47 -14.73
C PHE A 49 -11.48 13.32 -14.98
N THR A 50 -10.98 12.28 -15.65
CA THR A 50 -11.76 11.06 -15.91
C THR A 50 -11.54 10.01 -14.82
N GLY A 51 -10.32 9.90 -14.28
CA GLY A 51 -9.99 8.99 -13.19
C GLY A 51 -8.50 8.65 -13.17
N SER A 52 -8.09 7.89 -12.17
CA SER A 52 -6.72 7.42 -11.98
C SER A 52 -6.70 5.92 -11.66
N PRO A 53 -5.58 5.22 -11.91
CA PRO A 53 -5.36 3.88 -11.36
C PRO A 53 -5.54 3.86 -9.83
N PRO A 54 -5.88 2.72 -9.22
CA PRO A 54 -6.13 2.63 -7.79
C PRO A 54 -4.91 3.05 -6.94
N SER A 55 -5.13 3.76 -5.83
CA SER A 55 -4.10 3.92 -4.79
C SER A 55 -4.37 2.93 -3.67
N ILE A 56 -3.47 1.97 -3.45
CA ILE A 56 -3.69 0.87 -2.49
C ILE A 56 -2.71 0.87 -1.33
N ILE A 57 -3.13 0.23 -0.24
CA ILE A 57 -2.29 -0.02 0.92
C ILE A 57 -2.53 -1.41 1.50
N ILE A 58 -1.46 -2.05 1.96
CA ILE A 58 -1.54 -3.31 2.72
C ILE A 58 -1.54 -3.00 4.22
N LEU A 59 -2.48 -3.59 4.95
CA LEU A 59 -2.56 -3.55 6.40
C LEU A 59 -2.29 -4.94 7.01
N PRO A 60 -1.57 -5.03 8.14
CA PRO A 60 -0.97 -3.92 8.89
C PRO A 60 0.19 -3.27 8.13
N LYS A 61 0.39 -1.95 8.35
CA LYS A 61 1.56 -1.26 7.78
C LYS A 61 2.82 -1.77 8.44
N VAL A 62 3.80 -2.17 7.63
CA VAL A 62 5.08 -2.68 8.10
C VAL A 62 6.25 -1.90 7.51
N THR A 63 7.29 -1.71 8.32
CA THR A 63 8.54 -1.10 7.86
C THR A 63 9.26 -2.09 6.95
N ASN A 64 9.67 -1.65 5.76
CA ASN A 64 10.37 -2.45 4.74
C ASN A 64 9.56 -3.62 4.12
N GLY A 65 8.23 -3.65 4.28
CA GLY A 65 7.40 -4.69 3.66
C GLY A 65 7.58 -6.09 4.27
N TYR A 66 8.06 -6.20 5.51
CA TYR A 66 8.29 -7.47 6.22
C TYR A 66 7.40 -7.57 7.47
N LEU A 67 6.62 -8.65 7.58
CA LEU A 67 5.69 -8.90 8.67
C LEU A 67 5.99 -10.25 9.35
N PRO A 68 6.63 -10.25 10.54
CA PRO A 68 6.79 -11.45 11.33
C PRO A 68 5.47 -11.82 12.02
N ILE A 69 5.09 -13.10 11.96
CA ILE A 69 3.85 -13.61 12.53
C ILE A 69 4.17 -14.82 13.42
N PRO A 70 3.68 -14.90 14.66
CA PRO A 70 3.83 -16.11 15.46
C PRO A 70 3.14 -17.31 14.81
N TYR A 71 3.78 -18.47 14.89
CA TYR A 71 3.19 -19.75 14.47
C TYR A 71 1.80 -19.98 15.11
N HIS A 72 0.83 -20.40 14.31
CA HIS A 72 -0.59 -20.55 14.66
C HIS A 72 -1.32 -19.26 15.07
N ALA A 73 -0.74 -18.08 14.89
CA ALA A 73 -1.47 -16.84 15.09
C ALA A 73 -2.50 -16.63 13.98
N VAL A 74 -3.62 -15.99 14.35
CA VAL A 74 -4.61 -15.46 13.42
C VAL A 74 -4.25 -14.02 13.14
N GLN A 75 -3.88 -13.71 11.90
CA GLN A 75 -3.48 -12.37 11.48
C GLN A 75 -4.31 -11.94 10.27
N SER A 76 -4.99 -10.79 10.39
CA SER A 76 -5.64 -10.16 9.24
C SER A 76 -4.60 -9.42 8.40
N ILE A 77 -4.55 -9.73 7.11
CA ILE A 77 -3.72 -9.06 6.10
C ILE A 77 -4.64 -8.64 4.97
N GLU A 78 -4.83 -7.33 4.83
CA GLU A 78 -5.82 -6.76 3.92
C GLU A 78 -5.17 -5.76 2.98
N CYS A 79 -5.57 -5.81 1.72
CA CYS A 79 -5.26 -4.79 0.75
C CYS A 79 -6.49 -3.92 0.55
N LEU A 80 -6.33 -2.61 0.75
CA LEU A 80 -7.42 -1.65 0.73
C LEU A 80 -7.15 -0.56 -0.31
N ASN A 81 -8.19 -0.17 -1.03
CA ASN A 81 -8.17 1.06 -1.82
C ASN A 81 -8.26 2.27 -0.90
N GLN A 82 -7.30 3.17 -1.00
CA GLN A 82 -7.28 4.44 -0.29
C GLN A 82 -8.33 5.39 -0.86
N ASP A 83 -8.62 5.28 -2.17
CA ASP A 83 -9.66 6.06 -2.83
C ASP A 83 -11.00 5.35 -2.73
N HIS A 84 -11.70 5.54 -1.61
CA HIS A 84 -12.97 4.88 -1.29
C HIS A 84 -14.14 5.16 -2.27
N HIS A 85 -13.92 5.99 -3.30
CA HIS A 85 -14.94 6.41 -4.26
C HIS A 85 -15.02 5.52 -5.51
N THR A 86 -13.99 4.72 -5.80
CA THR A 86 -13.93 3.90 -7.02
C THR A 86 -13.91 2.42 -6.65
N PRO A 87 -14.87 1.61 -7.13
CA PRO A 87 -14.78 0.16 -7.03
C PRO A 87 -13.49 -0.34 -7.69
N VAL A 88 -12.78 -1.25 -7.02
CA VAL A 88 -11.55 -1.85 -7.55
C VAL A 88 -11.61 -3.36 -7.38
N ASP A 89 -11.11 -4.07 -8.38
CA ASP A 89 -10.93 -5.51 -8.31
C ASP A 89 -9.59 -5.81 -7.65
N ILE A 90 -9.61 -6.42 -6.47
CA ILE A 90 -8.42 -6.77 -5.69
C ILE A 90 -8.11 -8.25 -5.85
N THR A 91 -6.86 -8.54 -6.20
CA THR A 91 -6.35 -9.90 -6.35
C THR A 91 -5.00 -10.04 -5.67
N TRP A 92 -4.79 -11.18 -4.99
CA TRP A 92 -3.51 -11.52 -4.38
C TRP A 92 -2.76 -12.57 -5.19
N ARG A 93 -1.44 -12.43 -5.27
CA ARG A 93 -0.53 -13.35 -5.97
C ARG A 93 0.65 -13.73 -5.09
N ARG A 94 1.08 -14.99 -5.13
CA ARG A 94 2.35 -15.43 -4.53
C ARG A 94 3.50 -15.18 -5.51
N ALA A 95 4.53 -14.46 -5.08
CA ALA A 95 5.65 -14.11 -5.94
C ALA A 95 6.68 -15.25 -6.11
N ASP A 96 6.71 -16.20 -5.19
CA ASP A 96 7.64 -17.34 -5.14
C ASP A 96 7.15 -18.52 -6.00
N THR A 97 5.86 -18.82 -6.02
CA THR A 97 5.28 -19.93 -6.80
C THR A 97 4.79 -19.51 -8.19
N ASN A 98 4.73 -18.19 -8.48
CA ASN A 98 4.08 -17.64 -9.66
C ASN A 98 2.63 -18.15 -9.85
N GLU A 99 2.01 -18.69 -8.80
CA GLU A 99 0.59 -19.05 -8.81
C GLU A 99 -0.22 -17.79 -9.05
N LEU A 100 -0.93 -17.77 -10.18
CA LEU A 100 -1.81 -16.67 -10.55
C LEU A 100 -3.06 -16.75 -9.65
N ASP A 101 -3.44 -15.61 -9.08
CA ASP A 101 -4.68 -15.36 -8.36
C ASP A 101 -4.98 -16.31 -7.18
N LEU A 102 -4.24 -16.16 -6.07
CA LEU A 102 -4.49 -16.87 -4.81
C LEU A 102 -5.92 -16.62 -4.29
N THR A 103 -6.39 -15.37 -4.38
CA THR A 103 -7.73 -14.97 -3.97
C THR A 103 -8.12 -13.65 -4.62
N LYS A 104 -9.43 -13.48 -4.86
CA LYS A 104 -10.06 -12.25 -5.35
C LYS A 104 -10.84 -11.60 -4.20
N SER A 105 -10.10 -11.12 -3.22
CA SER A 105 -10.62 -10.55 -1.97
C SER A 105 -9.65 -9.50 -1.45
N ALA A 106 -10.16 -8.56 -0.64
CA ALA A 106 -9.31 -7.63 0.11
C ALA A 106 -8.36 -8.39 1.05
N ALA A 107 -8.85 -9.44 1.72
CA ALA A 107 -8.07 -10.26 2.64
C ALA A 107 -7.24 -11.32 1.90
N LEU A 108 -5.95 -11.44 2.27
CA LEU A 108 -5.03 -12.44 1.71
C LEU A 108 -5.39 -13.88 2.15
N PHE A 109 -5.75 -14.05 3.41
CA PHE A 109 -6.12 -15.35 3.98
C PHE A 109 -7.59 -15.33 4.46
N PRO A 110 -8.26 -16.49 4.54
CA PRO A 110 -9.57 -16.60 5.15
C PRO A 110 -9.58 -16.06 6.58
N PRO A 111 -10.69 -15.41 7.01
CA PRO A 111 -10.79 -14.91 8.37
C PRO A 111 -10.69 -16.06 9.38
N ASN A 112 -10.03 -15.81 10.51
CA ASN A 112 -9.82 -16.78 11.59
C ASN A 112 -8.97 -18.01 11.21
N MET A 113 -8.20 -17.97 10.11
CA MET A 113 -7.26 -19.03 9.76
C MET A 113 -5.96 -18.91 10.58
N PRO A 114 -5.55 -19.94 11.35
CA PRO A 114 -4.23 -20.00 11.97
C PRO A 114 -3.14 -20.13 10.91
N LEU A 115 -2.10 -19.29 10.98
CA LEU A 115 -1.01 -19.31 10.01
C LEU A 115 0.10 -20.28 10.40
N GLU A 116 0.49 -21.13 9.46
CA GLU A 116 1.59 -22.10 9.53
C GLU A 116 2.80 -21.67 8.67
N PHE A 117 3.96 -22.31 8.85
CA PHE A 117 5.21 -22.02 8.13
C PHE A 117 5.08 -21.99 6.60
N GLN A 118 4.18 -22.79 6.02
CA GLN A 118 3.93 -22.81 4.57
C GLN A 118 3.30 -21.52 4.01
N HIS A 119 2.72 -20.69 4.87
CA HIS A 119 2.17 -19.37 4.53
C HIS A 119 3.25 -18.27 4.54
N SER A 120 4.49 -18.59 4.93
CA SER A 120 5.61 -17.67 4.76
C SER A 120 5.94 -17.50 3.29
N GLY A 121 6.15 -16.27 2.85
CA GLY A 121 6.42 -15.98 1.45
C GLY A 121 6.21 -14.51 1.10
N LYS A 122 6.50 -14.18 -0.16
CA LYS A 122 6.30 -12.84 -0.71
C LYS A 122 4.98 -12.79 -1.47
N TYR A 123 4.10 -11.89 -1.06
CA TYR A 123 2.76 -11.72 -1.60
C TYR A 123 2.61 -10.36 -2.24
N ILE A 124 1.93 -10.32 -3.39
CA ILE A 124 1.67 -9.10 -4.14
C ILE A 124 0.16 -8.90 -4.18
N CYS A 125 -0.32 -7.78 -3.65
CA CYS A 125 -1.68 -7.33 -3.90
C CYS A 125 -1.68 -6.54 -5.20
N ILE A 126 -2.67 -6.80 -6.07
CA ILE A 126 -2.90 -6.08 -7.31
C ILE A 126 -4.33 -5.56 -7.27
N ALA A 127 -4.53 -4.26 -7.44
CA ALA A 127 -5.84 -3.64 -7.58
C ALA A 127 -5.99 -3.08 -8.99
N THR A 128 -7.14 -3.31 -9.61
CA THR A 128 -7.43 -2.90 -10.98
C THR A 128 -8.76 -2.14 -11.04
N ASN A 129 -8.78 -1.05 -11.80
CA ASN A 129 -10.00 -0.36 -12.23
C ASN A 129 -9.93 -0.08 -13.75
N GLU A 130 -10.92 0.63 -14.28
CA GLU A 130 -10.98 0.97 -15.71
C GLU A 130 -9.82 1.85 -16.20
N TYR A 131 -9.11 2.53 -15.29
CA TYR A 131 -8.00 3.44 -15.60
C TYR A 131 -6.62 2.79 -15.46
N GLY A 132 -6.52 1.59 -14.89
CA GLY A 132 -5.27 0.82 -14.80
C GLY A 132 -5.18 -0.07 -13.58
N SER A 133 -3.95 -0.50 -13.28
CA SER A 133 -3.64 -1.39 -12.16
C SER A 133 -2.47 -0.86 -11.33
N THR A 134 -2.56 -1.03 -10.01
CA THR A 134 -1.49 -0.74 -9.05
C THR A 134 -1.21 -1.98 -8.22
N SER A 135 0.03 -2.15 -7.78
CA SER A 135 0.41 -3.31 -6.96
C SER A 135 1.28 -2.92 -5.77
N GLU A 136 1.06 -3.58 -4.64
CA GLU A 136 1.83 -3.46 -3.41
C GLU A 136 2.32 -4.82 -2.96
N THR A 137 3.43 -4.86 -2.22
CA THR A 137 4.09 -6.12 -1.87
C THR A 137 4.37 -6.24 -0.37
N ILE A 138 4.12 -7.42 0.18
CA ILE A 138 4.42 -7.75 1.58
C ILE A 138 5.09 -9.13 1.67
N THR A 139 6.07 -9.27 2.55
CA THR A 139 6.72 -10.53 2.90
C THR A 139 6.22 -10.98 4.25
N ILE A 140 5.57 -12.14 4.26
CA ILE A 140 5.06 -12.78 5.47
C ILE A 140 6.11 -13.77 5.96
N ASP A 141 6.44 -13.69 7.25
CA ASP A 141 7.36 -14.62 7.90
C ASP A 141 6.71 -15.21 9.14
N VAL A 142 6.10 -16.39 8.97
CA VAL A 142 5.57 -17.17 10.07
C VAL A 142 6.73 -17.87 10.77
N GLN A 143 6.95 -17.49 12.03
CA GLN A 143 8.07 -17.97 12.83
C GLN A 143 7.63 -18.36 14.23
N GLN A 144 8.41 -19.22 14.88
CA GLN A 144 8.28 -19.38 16.33
C GLN A 144 8.88 -18.15 16.99
N ILE A 145 8.02 -17.29 17.52
CA ILE A 145 8.45 -16.15 18.34
C ILE A 145 8.66 -16.69 19.76
N PRO A 146 9.87 -16.57 20.33
CA PRO A 146 10.11 -16.99 21.70
C PRO A 146 9.13 -16.29 22.64
N GLU A 147 8.40 -17.06 23.44
CA GLU A 147 7.60 -16.49 24.52
C GLU A 147 8.54 -15.76 25.52
N GLU A 148 8.02 -14.77 26.24
CA GLU A 148 8.81 -13.91 27.10
C GLU A 148 9.38 -14.67 28.33
N ILE A 149 10.69 -14.56 28.55
CA ILE A 149 11.37 -15.17 29.72
C ILE A 149 11.13 -14.27 30.93
N SER A 150 10.74 -14.84 32.07
CA SER A 150 10.59 -14.10 33.33
C SER A 150 11.59 -14.57 34.39
N ILE A 151 12.02 -13.66 35.26
CA ILE A 151 12.93 -13.96 36.36
C ILE A 151 12.18 -13.78 37.68
N HIS A 152 12.15 -14.82 38.50
CA HIS A 152 11.60 -14.78 39.86
C HIS A 152 12.72 -14.81 40.88
N ILE A 153 12.75 -13.85 41.80
CA ILE A 153 13.78 -13.72 42.84
C ILE A 153 13.09 -13.79 44.21
N GLU A 154 13.55 -14.68 45.08
CA GLU A 154 13.07 -14.79 46.46
C GLU A 154 14.25 -14.79 47.45
N PRO A 155 14.18 -14.04 48.58
CA PRO A 155 13.09 -13.13 48.98
C PRO A 155 13.18 -11.72 48.38
N SER A 156 14.36 -11.27 47.92
CA SER A 156 14.56 -9.95 47.33
C SER A 156 15.79 -9.91 46.43
N ASN A 157 16.03 -8.81 45.72
CA ASN A 157 17.23 -8.55 44.92
C ASN A 157 18.31 -7.74 45.69
N ILE A 158 18.19 -7.61 47.02
CA ILE A 158 19.09 -6.82 47.86
C ILE A 158 19.68 -7.72 48.96
N PHE A 159 21.00 -7.71 49.10
CA PHE A 159 21.70 -8.63 50.00
C PHE A 159 22.98 -8.03 50.60
N SER A 160 23.47 -8.65 51.66
CA SER A 160 24.69 -8.27 52.39
C SER A 160 25.89 -9.11 51.94
N ILE A 161 27.10 -8.71 52.35
CA ILE A 161 28.31 -9.52 52.15
C ILE A 161 28.13 -10.87 52.88
N ASP A 162 28.58 -11.96 52.24
CA ASP A 162 28.47 -13.37 52.70
C ASP A 162 27.04 -13.96 52.73
N SER A 163 26.06 -13.35 52.05
CA SER A 163 24.72 -13.96 51.87
C SER A 163 24.57 -14.71 50.55
N ASP A 164 23.74 -15.74 50.54
CA ASP A 164 23.38 -16.49 49.34
C ASP A 164 22.16 -15.87 48.61
N ILE A 165 22.29 -15.66 47.30
CA ILE A 165 21.19 -15.26 46.40
C ILE A 165 20.71 -16.45 45.58
N ARG A 166 19.39 -16.59 45.42
CA ARG A 166 18.78 -17.51 44.46
C ARG A 166 17.77 -16.76 43.59
N PHE A 167 17.88 -16.94 42.28
CA PHE A 167 16.85 -16.55 41.33
C PHE A 167 16.52 -17.75 40.44
N ASN A 168 15.29 -17.77 39.93
CA ASN A 168 14.83 -18.77 39.00
C ASN A 168 14.45 -18.10 37.68
N CYS A 169 15.07 -18.54 36.59
CA CYS A 169 14.65 -18.15 35.24
C CYS A 169 13.49 -19.06 34.84
N MET A 170 12.30 -18.47 34.71
CA MET A 170 11.12 -19.16 34.24
C MET A 170 11.07 -19.03 32.72
N PHE A 171 11.29 -20.15 32.05
CA PHE A 171 11.12 -20.25 30.61
C PHE A 171 9.65 -20.55 30.30
N PRO A 172 9.08 -19.88 29.29
CA PRO A 172 7.76 -20.23 28.81
C PRO A 172 7.70 -21.68 28.34
N GLN A 173 6.57 -22.34 28.58
CA GLN A 173 6.39 -23.73 28.17
C GLN A 173 6.15 -23.76 26.66
N ALA A 174 6.97 -24.52 25.93
CA ALA A 174 6.68 -24.81 24.53
C ALA A 174 5.31 -25.48 24.44
N LYS A 175 4.34 -24.84 23.79
CA LYS A 175 3.07 -25.49 23.45
C LYS A 175 3.37 -26.61 22.45
N ALA A 176 3.06 -27.84 22.86
CA ALA A 176 3.15 -29.05 22.04
C ALA A 176 2.12 -29.04 20.90
#